data_AF-A0A072VS71-F1
#
_entry.id   AF-A0A072VS71-F1
#
_cell.length_a   1.000
_cell.length_b   1.000
_cell.length_c   1.000
_cell.angle_alpha   90.00
_cell.angle_beta   90.00
_cell.angle_gamma   90.00
#
_symmetry.space_group_name_H-M   'P 1'
#
loop_
_entity.id
_entity.type
_entity.pdbx_description
1 polymer ?
#
loop_
_entity_poly.entity_id
_entity_poly.type
_entity_poly.pdbx_seq_one_letter_code
_entity_poly.pdbx_strand_id
1 'polypeptide(L)' 'MVEIQKLVYVLILFLSIFLEMIVSNCTFIGFQDNPCKTDKDCRKVRGVNLRCRNGHCVMILQ' A
#
# COMPACT_ATOMS: atom_id res chain seq x y z
N MET A 1 5.92 -11.03 36.79
CA MET A 1 6.39 -9.75 36.19
C MET A 1 7.04 -9.95 34.81
N VAL A 2 7.89 -10.97 34.62
CA VAL A 2 8.47 -11.35 33.31
C VAL A 2 7.41 -11.77 32.28
N GLU A 3 6.36 -12.46 32.71
CA GLU A 3 5.25 -12.88 31.84
C GLU A 3 4.47 -11.72 31.24
N ILE A 4 4.22 -10.66 32.02
CA ILE A 4 3.52 -9.46 31.52
C ILE A 4 4.39 -8.76 30.48
N GLN A 5 5.71 -8.68 30.70
CA GLN A 5 6.63 -8.10 29.72
C GLN A 5 6.66 -8.91 28.42
N LYS A 6 6.62 -10.25 28.49
CA LYS A 6 6.50 -11.12 27.31
C LYS A 6 5.19 -10.88 26.55
N LEU A 7 4.07 -10.77 27.26
CA LEU A 7 2.77 -10.48 26.64
C LEU A 7 2.75 -9.11 25.95
N VAL A 8 3.30 -8.07 26.61
CA VAL A 8 3.42 -6.73 26.03
C VAL A 8 4.29 -6.76 24.77
N TYR A 9 5.41 -7.49 24.79
CA TYR A 9 6.27 -7.63 23.61
C TYR A 9 5.55 -8.29 22.44
N VAL A 10 4.82 -9.39 22.68
CA VAL A 10 4.03 -10.07 21.64
C VAL A 10 2.93 -9.16 21.08
N LEU A 11 2.25 -8.41 21.94
CA LEU A 11 1.23 -7.42 21.53
C LEU A 11 1.82 -6.32 20.64
N ILE A 12 2.96 -5.76 21.02
CA ILE A 12 3.65 -4.74 20.23
C ILE A 12 4.03 -5.31 18.87
N LEU A 13 4.64 -6.51 18.83
CA LEU A 13 5.04 -7.16 17.59
C LEU A 13 3.84 -7.39 16.68
N PHE A 14 2.73 -7.88 17.23
CA PHE A 14 1.48 -8.07 16.51
C PHE A 14 1.02 -6.74 15.90
N LEU A 15 0.87 -5.69 16.70
CA LEU A 15 0.43 -4.37 16.23
C LEU A 15 1.36 -3.78 15.17
N SER A 16 2.68 -3.96 15.29
CA SER A 16 3.65 -3.53 14.26
C SER A 16 3.40 -4.21 12.92
N ILE A 17 3.12 -5.52 12.91
CA ILE A 17 2.82 -6.27 11.68
C ILE A 17 1.51 -5.76 11.05
N PHE A 18 0.47 -5.52 11.85
CA PHE A 18 -0.77 -4.92 11.32
C PHE A 18 -0.53 -3.53 10.74
N LEU A 19 0.27 -2.71 11.42
CA LEU A 19 0.60 -1.37 10.94
C LEU A 19 1.33 -1.42 9.60
N GLU A 20 2.33 -2.29 9.45
CA GLU A 20 3.04 -2.47 8.18
C GLU A 20 2.12 -2.96 7.06
N MET A 21 1.22 -3.90 7.35
CA MET A 21 0.22 -4.35 6.39
C MET A 21 -0.69 -3.18 5.96
N ILE A 22 -1.19 -2.38 6.90
CA ILE A 22 -2.06 -1.24 6.58
C ILE A 22 -1.31 -0.21 5.74
N VAL A 23 -0.09 0.18 6.13
CA VAL A 23 0.72 1.16 5.39
C VAL A 23 1.01 0.69 3.97
N SER A 24 1.37 -0.60 3.80
CA SER A 24 1.66 -1.19 2.49
C SER A 24 0.42 -1.26 1.58
N ASN A 25 -0.73 -1.60 2.14
CA ASN A 25 -1.99 -1.64 1.38
C ASN A 25 -2.50 -0.23 1.06
N CYS A 26 -2.44 0.72 2.00
CA CYS A 26 -2.85 2.11 1.77
C CYS A 26 -1.97 2.80 0.71
N THR A 27 -0.67 2.54 0.71
CA THR A 27 0.21 3.06 -0.35
C THR A 27 -0.17 2.46 -1.70
N PHE A 28 -0.42 1.15 -1.79
CA PHE A 28 -0.87 0.52 -3.03
C PHE A 28 -2.19 1.10 -3.56
N ILE A 29 -3.20 1.26 -2.68
CA ILE A 29 -4.51 1.84 -3.03
C ILE A 29 -4.36 3.31 -3.45
N GLY A 30 -3.52 4.08 -2.75
CA GLY A 30 -3.25 5.48 -3.10
C GLY A 30 -2.58 5.67 -4.46
N PHE A 31 -1.85 4.67 -4.97
CA PHE A 31 -1.36 4.70 -6.36
C PHE A 31 -2.46 4.42 -7.39
N GLN A 32 -3.52 3.69 -6.99
CA GLN A 32 -4.56 3.21 -7.88
C GLN A 32 -5.73 4.20 -8.00
N ASP A 33 -6.07 4.90 -6.92
CA ASP A 33 -7.21 5.82 -6.84
C ASP A 33 -6.93 7.25 -7.32
N ASN A 34 -5.73 7.52 -7.84
CA ASN A 34 -5.44 8.83 -8.41
C ASN A 34 -6.31 9.10 -9.65
N PRO A 35 -7.13 10.17 -9.65
CA PRO A 35 -7.92 10.52 -10.81
C PRO A 35 -7.02 10.91 -11.97
N CYS A 36 -7.29 10.38 -13.15
CA CYS A 36 -6.50 10.63 -14.37
C CYS A 36 -7.40 10.93 -15.57
N LYS A 37 -6.88 11.66 -16.55
CA LYS A 37 -7.54 11.86 -17.86
C LYS A 37 -6.76 11.21 -18.99
N THR A 38 -5.44 11.12 -18.84
CA THR A 38 -4.50 10.57 -19.80
C THR A 38 -3.51 9.64 -19.11
N ASP A 39 -2.91 8.72 -19.86
CA ASP A 39 -1.87 7.82 -19.33
C ASP A 39 -0.65 8.57 -18.76
N LYS A 40 -0.44 9.83 -19.16
CA LYS A 40 0.65 10.68 -18.67
C LYS A 40 0.41 11.21 -17.26
N ASP A 41 -0.84 11.25 -16.81
CA ASP A 41 -1.20 11.70 -15.45
C ASP A 41 -0.83 10.65 -14.40
N CYS A 42 -0.64 9.40 -14.81
CA CYS A 42 -0.24 8.32 -13.93
C CYS A 42 1.26 8.40 -13.62
N ARG A 43 1.60 8.38 -12.33
CA ARG A 43 3.00 8.41 -11.88
C ARG A 43 3.71 7.14 -12.37
N LYS A 44 4.88 7.30 -13.00
CA LYS A 44 5.72 6.15 -13.37
C LYS A 44 6.33 5.55 -12.11
N VAL A 45 5.92 4.33 -11.77
CA VAL A 45 6.53 3.54 -10.69
C VAL A 45 7.49 2.54 -11.33
N ARG A 46 8.70 2.44 -10.79
CA ARG A 46 9.74 1.57 -11.34
C ARG A 46 9.26 0.11 -11.29
N GLY A 47 9.24 -0.56 -12.45
CA GLY A 47 8.79 -1.96 -12.56
C GLY A 47 7.29 -2.14 -12.77
N VAL A 48 6.51 -1.06 -12.89
CA VAL A 48 5.05 -1.13 -13.06
C VAL A 48 4.60 -0.21 -14.18
N ASN A 49 3.86 -0.76 -15.15
CA ASN A 49 3.20 0.03 -16.17
C ASN A 49 1.80 0.44 -15.68
N LEU A 50 1.64 1.69 -15.28
CA LEU A 50 0.35 2.28 -14.90
C LEU A 50 -0.28 2.98 -16.12
N ARG A 51 -1.57 2.76 -16.36
CA ARG A 51 -2.35 3.45 -17.40
C ARG A 51 -3.66 3.97 -16.84
N CYS A 52 -4.23 4.97 -17.52
CA CYS A 52 -5.49 5.55 -17.14
C CYS A 52 -6.67 4.72 -17.69
N ARG A 53 -7.49 4.16 -16.80
CA ARG A 53 -8.71 3.41 -17.15
C ARG A 53 -9.86 3.90 -16.28
N ASN A 54 -10.97 4.27 -16.92
CA ASN A 54 -12.17 4.80 -16.25
C ASN A 54 -11.88 5.97 -15.30
N GLY A 55 -10.88 6.79 -15.62
CA GLY A 55 -10.48 7.91 -14.78
C GLY A 55 -9.58 7.55 -13.61
N HIS A 56 -9.06 6.32 -13.51
CA HIS A 56 -8.14 5.86 -12.47
C HIS A 56 -6.87 5.25 -13.03
N CYS A 57 -5.75 5.38 -12.30
CA CYS A 57 -4.48 4.79 -12.70
C CYS A 57 -4.41 3.32 -12.29
N VAL A 58 -4.49 2.40 -13.26
CA VAL A 58 -4.46 0.96 -13.01
C VAL A 58 -3.16 0.34 -13.51
N MET A 59 -2.68 -0.68 -12.78
CA MET A 59 -1.55 -1.49 -13.20
C MET A 59 -1.96 -2.40 -14.35
N ILE A 60 -1.19 -2.38 -15.43
CA ILE A 60 -1.32 -3.32 -16.54
C ILE A 60 -0.10 -4.25 -16.48
N LEU A 61 -0.33 -5.53 -16.15
CA LEU A 61 0.64 -6.57 -16.47
C LEU A 61 0.65 -6.72 -17.99
N GLN A 62 1.83 -6.50 -18.57
CA GLN A 62 2.11 -6.80 -19.97
C GLN A 62 2.57 -8.25 -20.11
#